data_AF-A0A535MSL2-F1
#
_entry.id   AF-A0A535MSL2-F1
#
_cell.length_a   1.000
_cell.length_b   1.000
_cell.length_c   1.000
_cell.angle_alpha   90.00
_cell.angle_beta   90.00
_cell.angle_gamma   90.00
#
_symmetry.space_group_name_H-M   'P 1'
#
loop_
_entity.id
_entity.type
_entity.pdbx_description
1 polymer ?
#
loop_
_entity_poly.entity_id
_entity_poly.type
_entity_poly.pdbx_seq_one_letter_code
_entity_poly.pdbx_strand_id
1 'polypeptide(L)'
;PNRTRAEGLSTAAPFELPQRILRRFLDDFVLVSDDEIDAATAVMIEKTRTLVEAAGAAALAAALKLRDRLQGRRVALICSGGNISPAQLKALLG
;
A
#
# COMPACT_ATOMS: atom_id res chain seq x y z
N PRO A 1 6.62 -19.84 0.71
CA PRO A 1 6.87 -18.38 0.70
C PRO A 1 5.69 -17.61 0.07
N ASN A 2 5.28 -16.54 0.72
CA ASN A 2 4.40 -15.53 0.13
C ASN A 2 5.11 -14.85 -1.05
N ARG A 3 4.38 -14.58 -2.13
CA ARG A 3 4.89 -13.93 -3.34
C ARG A 3 4.07 -12.68 -3.59
N THR A 4 4.75 -11.54 -3.69
CA THR A 4 4.19 -10.23 -4.03
C THR A 4 5.32 -9.34 -4.52
N ARG A 5 5.02 -8.37 -5.39
CA ARG A 5 5.94 -7.29 -5.77
C ARG A 5 6.19 -6.29 -4.64
N ALA A 6 5.31 -6.24 -3.63
CA ALA A 6 5.49 -5.41 -2.44
C ALA A 6 6.40 -6.10 -1.40
N GLU A 7 7.70 -6.09 -1.66
CA GLU A 7 8.71 -6.78 -0.82
C GLU A 7 8.62 -6.42 0.66
N GLY A 8 8.41 -5.14 0.99
CA GLY A 8 8.24 -4.65 2.37
C GLY A 8 7.02 -5.20 3.11
N LEU A 9 6.07 -5.82 2.39
CA LEU A 9 4.89 -6.49 2.96
C LEU A 9 5.00 -8.01 2.93
N SER A 10 6.08 -8.57 2.38
CA SER A 10 6.28 -10.02 2.20
C SER A 10 6.72 -10.73 3.49
N THR A 11 5.99 -10.52 4.60
CA THR A 11 6.24 -11.18 5.89
C THR A 11 5.44 -12.49 6.00
N ALA A 12 6.13 -13.62 6.19
CA ALA A 12 5.48 -14.93 6.25
C ALA A 12 4.72 -15.20 7.56
N ALA A 13 5.25 -14.72 8.69
CA ALA A 13 4.64 -14.87 10.01
C ALA A 13 4.70 -13.53 10.77
N PRO A 14 3.57 -12.97 11.20
CA PRO A 14 3.57 -11.71 11.94
C PRO A 14 4.02 -11.91 13.39
N PHE A 15 4.58 -10.86 13.99
CA PHE A 15 4.96 -10.84 15.41
C PHE A 15 3.75 -10.75 16.34
N GLU A 16 3.83 -11.38 17.51
CA GLU A 16 2.71 -11.48 18.45
C GLU A 16 2.26 -10.10 19.00
N LEU A 17 3.20 -9.24 19.39
CA LEU A 17 2.86 -7.96 20.02
C LEU A 17 2.02 -7.05 19.09
N PRO A 18 2.42 -6.78 17.83
CA PRO A 18 1.56 -6.06 16.88
C PRO A 18 0.20 -6.74 16.67
N GLN A 19 0.16 -8.07 16.57
CA GLN A 19 -1.10 -8.81 16.39
C GLN A 19 -2.05 -8.62 17.57
N ARG A 20 -1.54 -8.61 18.81
CA ARG A 20 -2.35 -8.33 20.00
C ARG A 20 -2.92 -6.90 20.00
N ILE A 21 -2.16 -5.93 19.53
CA ILE A 21 -2.63 -4.53 19.41
C ILE A 21 -3.71 -4.44 18.33
N LEU A 22 -3.47 -5.02 17.14
CA LEU A 22 -4.43 -5.00 16.03
C LEU A 22 -5.76 -5.64 16.42
N ARG A 23 -5.75 -6.80 17.10
CA ARG A 23 -6.97 -7.47 17.57
C ARG A 23 -7.87 -6.60 18.47
N ARG A 24 -7.31 -5.59 19.14
CA ARG A 24 -8.06 -4.71 20.04
C ARG A 24 -8.55 -3.43 19.36
N PHE A 25 -7.79 -2.89 18.40
CA PHE A 25 -7.99 -1.54 17.90
C PHE A 25 -8.21 -1.43 16.39
N LEU A 26 -7.94 -2.48 15.62
CA LEU A 26 -8.13 -2.46 14.18
C LEU A 26 -9.58 -2.79 13.83
N ASP A 27 -10.21 -1.96 13.00
CA ASP A 27 -11.56 -2.20 12.52
C ASP A 27 -11.64 -3.28 11.44
N ASP A 28 -10.68 -3.32 10.50
CA ASP A 28 -10.75 -4.19 9.33
C ASP A 28 -9.39 -4.42 8.65
N PHE A 29 -9.29 -5.49 7.85
CA PHE A 29 -8.20 -5.74 6.92
C PHE A 29 -8.71 -5.66 5.48
N VAL A 30 -8.07 -4.83 4.67
CA VAL A 30 -8.39 -4.69 3.25
C VAL A 30 -7.29 -5.34 2.42
N LEU A 31 -7.68 -6.31 1.59
CA LEU A 31 -6.76 -6.98 0.66
C LEU A 31 -6.71 -6.24 -0.67
N VAL A 32 -5.49 -6.06 -1.17
CA VAL A 32 -5.20 -5.49 -2.49
C VAL A 32 -4.25 -6.42 -3.24
N SER A 33 -4.42 -6.48 -4.54
CA SER A 33 -3.54 -7.18 -5.48
C SER A 33 -2.31 -6.33 -5.81
N ASP A 34 -1.26 -6.97 -6.32
CA ASP A 34 -0.08 -6.24 -6.79
C ASP A 34 -0.43 -5.25 -7.92
N ASP A 35 -1.39 -5.57 -8.78
CA ASP A 35 -1.83 -4.67 -9.87
C ASP A 35 -2.54 -3.42 -9.32
N GLU A 36 -3.35 -3.58 -8.27
CA GLU A 36 -3.96 -2.45 -7.55
C GLU A 36 -2.89 -1.58 -6.87
N ILE A 37 -1.84 -2.20 -6.31
CA ILE A 37 -0.69 -1.51 -5.71
C ILE A 37 0.09 -0.74 -6.76
N ASP A 38 0.38 -1.33 -7.91
CA ASP A 38 1.12 -0.68 -9.00
C ASP A 38 0.35 0.53 -9.54
N ALA A 39 -0.96 0.37 -9.79
CA ALA A 39 -1.81 1.48 -10.19
C ALA A 39 -1.83 2.62 -9.16
N ALA A 40 -1.90 2.28 -7.86
CA ALA A 40 -1.84 3.27 -6.79
C ALA A 40 -0.47 3.96 -6.70
N THR A 41 0.62 3.21 -6.91
CA THR A 41 1.99 3.74 -6.93
C THR A 41 2.14 4.79 -8.03
N ALA A 42 1.69 4.48 -9.25
CA ALA A 42 1.69 5.41 -10.36
C ALA A 42 0.86 6.68 -10.05
N VAL A 43 -0.36 6.51 -9.54
CA VAL A 43 -1.23 7.64 -9.15
C VAL A 43 -0.57 8.52 -8.08
N MET A 44 0.05 7.92 -7.05
CA MET A 44 0.70 8.70 -6.00
C MET A 44 1.86 9.52 -6.57
N ILE A 45 2.71 8.92 -7.41
CA ILE A 45 3.82 9.62 -8.07
C ILE A 45 3.31 10.77 -8.94
N GLU A 46 2.34 10.52 -9.81
CA GLU A 46 1.79 11.53 -10.73
C GLU A 46 1.11 12.69 -10.01
N LYS A 47 0.32 12.40 -8.97
CA LYS A 47 -0.53 13.42 -8.31
C LYS A 47 0.18 14.16 -7.20
N THR A 48 1.12 13.51 -6.50
CA THR A 48 1.79 14.09 -5.33
C THR A 48 3.25 14.43 -5.58
N ARG A 49 3.84 13.96 -6.70
CA ARG A 49 5.29 14.08 -7.00
C ARG A 49 6.18 13.46 -5.92
N THR A 50 5.63 12.53 -5.14
CA THR A 50 6.36 11.79 -4.12
C THR A 50 6.72 10.42 -4.69
N LEU A 51 8.01 10.09 -4.66
CA LEU A 51 8.46 8.73 -4.95
C LEU A 51 8.03 7.82 -3.81
N VAL A 52 7.31 6.76 -4.15
CA VAL A 52 6.79 5.77 -3.21
C VAL A 52 7.15 4.38 -3.74
N GLU A 53 7.49 3.47 -2.83
CA GLU A 53 7.65 2.06 -3.19
C GLU A 53 6.30 1.32 -3.12
N ALA A 54 6.21 0.12 -3.69
CA ALA A 54 4.96 -0.66 -3.72
C ALA A 54 4.31 -0.82 -2.33
N ALA A 55 5.10 -1.14 -1.29
CA ALA A 55 4.58 -1.23 0.08
C ALA A 55 4.00 0.10 0.60
N GLY A 56 4.64 1.23 0.28
CA GLY A 56 4.19 2.56 0.67
C GLY A 56 2.89 3.01 -0.02
N ALA A 57 2.57 2.44 -1.18
CA ALA A 57 1.35 2.76 -1.94
C ALA A 57 0.14 1.89 -1.55
N ALA A 58 0.33 0.82 -0.76
CA ALA A 58 -0.73 -0.13 -0.43
C ALA A 58 -1.95 0.52 0.25
N ALA A 59 -1.73 1.54 1.10
CA ALA A 59 -2.82 2.28 1.74
C ALA A 59 -3.68 3.04 0.70
N LEU A 60 -3.06 3.62 -0.33
CA LEU A 60 -3.78 4.28 -1.41
C LEU A 60 -4.53 3.27 -2.28
N ALA A 61 -3.94 2.11 -2.58
CA ALA A 61 -4.61 1.04 -3.32
C ALA A 61 -5.91 0.63 -2.62
N ALA A 62 -5.86 0.43 -1.30
CA ALA A 62 -7.04 0.11 -0.50
C ALA A 62 -8.08 1.25 -0.53
N ALA A 63 -7.64 2.51 -0.41
CA ALA A 63 -8.55 3.65 -0.43
C ALA A 63 -9.25 3.82 -1.79
N LEU A 64 -8.55 3.59 -2.90
CA LEU A 64 -9.13 3.62 -4.25
C LEU A 64 -10.15 2.50 -4.45
N LYS A 65 -9.84 1.28 -3.96
CA LYS A 65 -10.77 0.14 -3.97
C LYS A 65 -12.03 0.41 -3.15
N LEU A 66 -11.90 1.15 -2.04
CA LEU A 66 -12.99 1.50 -1.13
C LEU A 66 -13.63 2.87 -1.44
N ARG A 67 -13.37 3.46 -2.61
CA ARG A 67 -13.76 4.83 -2.96
C ARG A 67 -15.22 5.16 -2.63
N ASP A 68 -16.15 4.26 -2.94
CA ASP A 68 -17.59 4.50 -2.72
C ASP A 68 -17.94 4.49 -1.23
N ARG A 69 -17.27 3.65 -0.42
CA ARG A 69 -17.42 3.61 1.05
C ARG A 69 -16.78 4.82 1.75
N LEU A 70 -15.81 5.46 1.10
CA LEU A 70 -15.06 6.59 1.64
C LEU A 70 -15.56 7.95 1.15
N GLN A 71 -16.57 7.98 0.28
CA GLN A 71 -17.10 9.21 -0.29
C GLN A 71 -17.56 10.19 0.80
N GLY A 72 -17.15 11.46 0.67
CA GLY A 72 -17.48 12.52 1.64
C GLY A 72 -16.70 12.44 2.96
N ARG A 73 -15.81 11.46 3.14
CA ARG A 73 -14.98 11.33 4.35
C ARG A 73 -13.62 11.98 4.14
N ARG A 74 -13.03 12.43 5.25
CA ARG A 74 -11.61 12.80 5.29
C ARG A 74 -10.79 11.52 5.53
N VAL A 75 -9.89 11.22 4.61
CA VAL A 75 -9.08 9.99 4.63
C VAL A 75 -7.61 10.39 4.76
N ALA A 76 -6.92 9.82 5.75
CA ALA A 76 -5.48 9.93 5.89
C ALA A 76 -4.83 8.62 5.42
N LEU A 77 -3.77 8.72 4.64
CA LEU A 77 -3.02 7.58 4.12
C LEU A 77 -1.59 7.65 4.64
N ILE A 78 -1.06 6.51 5.08
CA ILE A 78 0.34 6.40 5.50
C ILE A 78 1.17 5.97 4.31
N CYS A 79 2.08 6.84 3.87
CA CYS A 79 3.16 6.49 2.95
C CYS A 79 4.34 5.98 3.78
N SER A 80 4.51 4.66 3.87
CA SER A 80 5.48 4.04 4.78
C SER A 80 6.91 4.01 4.25
N GLY A 81 7.13 4.19 2.94
CA GLY A 81 8.46 4.11 2.34
C GLY A 81 8.51 4.58 0.89
N GLY A 82 9.67 5.13 0.50
CA GLY A 82 9.91 5.72 -0.82
C GLY A 82 11.16 5.19 -1.53
N ASN A 83 11.66 4.02 -1.12
CA ASN A 83 12.92 3.45 -1.60
C ASN A 83 12.77 2.73 -2.96
N ILE A 84 11.97 3.28 -3.87
CA ILE A 84 11.79 2.72 -5.21
C ILE A 84 13.06 2.89 -6.04
N SER A 85 13.57 1.81 -6.62
CA SER A 85 14.72 1.86 -7.50
C SER A 85 14.35 2.45 -8.87
N PRO A 86 15.31 3.05 -9.61
CA PRO A 86 15.06 3.50 -10.98
C PRO A 86 14.57 2.39 -11.92
N ALA A 87 15.01 1.14 -11.71
CA ALA A 87 14.59 0.00 -12.50
C ALA A 87 13.11 -0.36 -12.25
N GLN A 88 12.69 -0.38 -10.99
CA GLN A 88 11.28 -0.59 -10.61
C GLN A 88 10.40 0.55 -11.12
N LEU A 89 10.84 1.80 -10.96
CA LEU A 89 10.11 2.96 -11.47
C LEU A 89 9.92 2.90 -13.00
N LYS A 90 10.98 2.53 -13.73
CA LYS A 90 10.89 2.34 -15.18
C LYS A 90 9.94 1.22 -15.57
N ALA A 91 9.95 0.10 -14.85
CA ALA A 91 9.04 -1.01 -15.11
C ALA A 91 7.58 -0.69 -14.77
N LEU A 92 7.35 0.22 -13.82
CA LEU A 92 6.02 0.67 -13.42
C LEU A 92 5.41 1.65 -14.44
N LEU A 93 6.23 2.56 -15.00
CA LEU A 93 5.78 3.68 -15.84
C LEU A 93 6.01 3.49 -17.34
N GLY A 94 6.70 2.43 -17.75
CA GLY A 94 7.01 2.09 -19.14
C GLY A 94 6.31 0.82 -19.59
#